data_AF-A0AAW2PSB7-F1
#
_entry.id   AF-A0AAW2PSB7-F1
#
_cell.length_a   1.000
_cell.length_b   1.000
_cell.length_c   1.000
_cell.angle_alpha   90.00
_cell.angle_beta   90.00
_cell.angle_gamma   90.00
#
_symmetry.space_group_name_H-M   'P 1'
#
loop_
_entity.id
_entity.type
_entity.pdbx_description
1 polymer ?
#
loop_
_entity_poly.entity_id
_entity_poly.type
_entity_poly.pdbx_seq_one_letter_code
_entity_poly.pdbx_strand_id
1 'polypeptide(L)'
;MMMMMMMMVVDGGGADVAFGVSYDVAWGSDHVLFLDEGRHVQLFMDKRSGAGFASKLSYGSGFFHLRIKLPNKDSAGVITAFYLRSKSNRYHDELDFEFLGNKEGKPITLQTNVYANGKGEREQRFYVDDIPITVFKNTTKIGVMYPTQAMKIEVSLWDGDSWATDGGQTKTNWSCAPFTADFQGFNVNGCATADQYSSNACYASDYWWNQSKYWKLGRKQRQKYEQVRNKYMYYDYCDDRDRHPIVPPVCI
;
A
#
# COMPACT_ATOMS: atom_id res chain seq x y z
N MET A 1 -0.73 10.48 17.58
CA MET A 1 0.28 9.55 17.03
C MET A 1 0.12 9.54 15.51
N MET A 2 1.17 9.76 14.74
CA MET A 2 1.10 9.82 13.27
C MET A 2 1.66 8.51 12.72
N MET A 3 0.84 7.71 12.05
CA MET A 3 1.33 6.63 11.20
C MET A 3 1.87 7.29 9.93
N MET A 4 3.19 7.44 9.91
CA MET A 4 3.91 8.01 8.79
C MET A 4 4.23 6.86 7.83
N MET A 5 3.37 6.66 6.85
CA MET A 5 3.61 5.66 5.81
C MET A 5 4.46 6.32 4.73
N MET A 6 5.77 6.19 4.88
CA MET A 6 6.72 6.69 3.89
C MET A 6 7.13 5.50 3.04
N MET A 7 6.65 5.44 1.80
CA MET A 7 7.37 4.70 0.78
C MET A 7 8.69 5.45 0.62
N MET A 8 9.76 4.92 1.20
CA MET A 8 11.11 5.33 0.84
C MET A 8 11.64 4.21 -0.05
N VAL A 9 12.20 4.57 -1.21
CA VAL A 9 13.26 3.75 -1.79
C VAL A 9 14.44 3.88 -0.81
N VAL A 10 14.42 3.09 0.26
CA VAL A 10 15.56 2.92 1.14
C VAL A 10 16.41 1.83 0.51
N ASP A 11 17.62 2.21 0.10
CA ASP A 11 18.73 1.28 0.03
C ASP A 11 19.07 0.89 1.48
N GLY A 12 18.25 0.01 2.04
CA GLY A 12 18.33 -0.45 3.41
C GLY A 12 19.31 -1.60 3.48
N GLY A 13 20.56 -1.33 3.84
CA GLY A 13 21.63 -2.32 4.02
C GLY A 13 21.44 -3.32 5.18
N GLY A 14 20.20 -3.74 5.45
CA GLY A 14 19.91 -4.94 6.23
C GLY A 14 19.80 -6.14 5.29
N ALA A 15 20.34 -7.30 5.69
CA ALA A 15 20.22 -8.51 4.88
C ALA A 15 18.73 -8.86 4.69
N ASP A 16 18.30 -8.99 3.43
CA ASP A 16 16.93 -9.42 3.14
C ASP A 16 16.68 -10.78 3.75
N VAL A 17 15.58 -10.90 4.51
CA VAL A 17 15.10 -12.18 5.01
C VAL A 17 14.32 -12.91 3.93
N ALA A 18 14.33 -14.24 3.96
CA ALA A 18 13.50 -15.04 3.07
C ALA A 18 12.01 -14.80 3.36
N PHE A 19 11.18 -14.83 2.32
CA PHE A 19 9.72 -14.68 2.36
C PHE A 19 9.06 -15.48 3.51
N GLY A 20 9.42 -16.76 3.62
CA GLY A 20 8.84 -17.68 4.60
C GLY A 20 9.12 -17.34 6.06
N VAL A 21 9.97 -16.35 6.34
CA VAL A 21 10.18 -15.84 7.71
C VAL A 21 8.98 -15.02 8.17
N SER A 22 8.39 -14.22 7.28
CA SER A 22 7.40 -13.20 7.67
C SER A 22 6.06 -13.33 6.95
N TYR A 23 5.99 -14.05 5.84
CA TYR A 23 4.83 -14.14 4.97
C TYR A 23 4.47 -15.59 4.64
N ASP A 24 3.20 -15.80 4.30
CA ASP A 24 2.66 -17.02 3.70
C ASP A 24 1.89 -16.66 2.43
N VAL A 25 1.83 -17.58 1.47
CA VAL A 25 0.95 -17.44 0.30
C VAL A 25 -0.50 -17.49 0.76
N ALA A 26 -1.30 -16.49 0.37
CA ALA A 26 -2.70 -16.39 0.75
C ALA A 26 -3.61 -17.10 -0.26
N TRP A 27 -3.29 -17.00 -1.56
CA TRP A 27 -4.02 -17.63 -2.65
C TRP A 27 -3.16 -17.67 -3.93
N GLY A 28 -3.56 -18.50 -4.91
CA GLY A 28 -2.83 -18.63 -6.18
C GLY A 28 -1.45 -19.25 -6.00
N SER A 29 -1.31 -20.32 -5.21
CA SER A 29 0.00 -20.94 -4.91
C SER A 29 0.75 -21.47 -6.12
N ASP A 30 0.02 -21.84 -7.17
CA ASP A 30 0.58 -22.20 -8.48
C ASP A 30 1.01 -20.99 -9.31
N HIS A 31 0.74 -19.77 -8.81
CA HIS A 31 1.04 -18.46 -9.40
C HIS A 31 2.10 -17.67 -8.60
N VAL A 32 2.90 -18.38 -7.79
CA VAL A 32 4.00 -17.83 -6.99
C VAL A 32 5.29 -18.58 -7.29
N LEU A 33 6.33 -17.85 -7.68
CA LEU A 33 7.67 -18.38 -7.88
C LEU A 33 8.62 -17.85 -6.80
N PHE A 34 9.32 -18.77 -6.12
CA PHE A 34 10.35 -18.47 -5.13
C PHE A 34 11.73 -18.56 -5.78
N LEU A 35 12.47 -17.46 -5.72
CA LEU A 35 13.81 -17.30 -6.25
C LEU A 35 14.76 -16.93 -5.10
N ASP A 36 16.06 -17.11 -5.32
CA ASP A 36 17.12 -16.72 -4.36
C ASP A 36 16.87 -17.21 -2.93
N GLU A 37 16.56 -18.51 -2.78
CA GLU A 37 16.21 -19.14 -1.49
C GLU A 37 15.01 -18.46 -0.80
N GLY A 38 14.08 -17.92 -1.58
CA GLY A 38 12.90 -17.21 -1.11
C GLY A 38 13.15 -15.74 -0.76
N ARG A 39 14.34 -15.17 -1.01
CA ARG A 39 14.60 -13.73 -0.85
C ARG A 39 14.04 -12.88 -2.00
N HIS A 40 13.60 -13.52 -3.08
CA HIS A 40 12.88 -12.90 -4.18
C HIS A 40 11.64 -13.75 -4.48
N VAL A 41 10.47 -13.11 -4.47
CA VAL A 41 9.20 -13.73 -4.86
C VAL A 41 8.68 -13.05 -6.11
N GLN A 42 8.27 -13.83 -7.09
CA GLN A 42 7.55 -13.34 -8.26
C GLN A 42 6.10 -13.84 -8.20
N LEU A 43 5.16 -12.91 -8.29
CA LEU A 43 3.75 -13.24 -8.55
C LEU A 43 3.51 -13.14 -10.05
N PHE A 44 2.70 -14.05 -10.59
CA PHE A 44 2.23 -13.94 -11.96
C PHE A 44 0.72 -14.05 -12.08
N MET A 45 0.18 -13.45 -13.12
CA MET A 45 -1.24 -13.46 -13.43
C MET A 45 -1.46 -13.87 -14.88
N ASP A 46 -2.35 -14.84 -15.07
CA ASP A 46 -2.89 -15.24 -16.37
C ASP A 46 -4.42 -15.32 -16.32
N LYS A 47 -5.07 -15.76 -17.41
CA LYS A 47 -6.54 -15.82 -17.50
C LYS A 47 -7.20 -16.69 -16.42
N ARG A 48 -6.45 -17.58 -15.77
CA ARG A 48 -6.95 -18.53 -14.77
C ARG A 48 -6.93 -17.92 -13.37
N SER A 49 -5.85 -17.23 -13.02
CA SER A 49 -5.70 -16.62 -11.70
C SER A 49 -4.61 -15.56 -11.66
N GLY A 50 -4.64 -14.76 -10.60
CA GLY A 50 -3.48 -14.04 -10.10
C GLY A 50 -2.89 -14.75 -8.89
N ALA A 51 -2.25 -13.99 -8.00
CA ALA A 51 -1.79 -14.51 -6.72
C ALA A 51 -1.73 -13.42 -5.65
N GLY A 52 -1.62 -13.84 -4.41
CA GLY A 52 -1.35 -12.93 -3.30
C GLY A 52 -0.74 -13.62 -2.10
N PHE A 53 -0.08 -12.84 -1.26
CA PHE A 53 0.52 -13.28 -0.02
C PHE A 53 0.23 -12.31 1.11
N ALA A 54 0.30 -12.82 2.35
CA ALA A 54 0.01 -12.04 3.54
C ALA A 54 1.03 -12.33 4.63
N SER A 55 1.28 -11.34 5.48
CA SER A 55 2.11 -11.53 6.66
C SER A 55 1.50 -12.57 7.61
N LYS A 56 2.36 -13.34 8.27
CA LYS A 56 1.97 -14.36 9.25
C LYS A 56 1.21 -13.74 10.42
N LEU A 57 1.74 -12.62 10.93
CA LEU A 57 1.24 -11.91 12.10
C LEU A 57 0.45 -10.66 11.71
N SER A 58 -0.33 -10.17 12.66
CA SER A 58 -0.95 -8.84 12.60
C SER A 58 -0.13 -7.86 13.42
N TYR A 59 -0.10 -6.60 13.00
CA TYR A 59 0.71 -5.55 13.60
C TYR A 59 -0.15 -4.34 13.98
N GLY A 60 0.04 -3.82 15.19
CA GLY A 60 -0.68 -2.63 15.68
C GLY A 60 -0.01 -1.30 15.32
N SER A 61 1.31 -1.32 15.07
CA SER A 61 2.08 -0.19 14.55
C SER A 61 3.39 -0.71 13.95
N GLY A 62 4.04 0.09 13.09
CA GLY A 62 5.32 -0.32 12.50
C GLY A 62 5.76 0.52 11.32
N PHE A 63 6.92 0.17 10.79
CA PHE A 63 7.42 0.57 9.49
C PHE A 63 7.44 -0.66 8.58
N PHE A 64 6.58 -0.61 7.56
CA PHE A 64 6.36 -1.70 6.61
C PHE A 64 6.83 -1.26 5.23
N HIS A 65 7.69 -2.05 4.61
CA HIS A 65 8.25 -1.77 3.30
C HIS A 65 8.42 -3.07 2.53
N LEU A 66 8.38 -2.95 1.21
CA LEU A 66 8.73 -3.99 0.25
C LEU A 66 9.38 -3.30 -0.94
N ARG A 67 10.34 -3.96 -1.58
CA ARG A 67 10.83 -3.56 -2.90
C ARG A 67 9.98 -4.26 -3.94
N ILE A 68 9.33 -3.48 -4.79
CA ILE A 68 8.36 -3.96 -5.78
C ILE A 68 8.86 -3.57 -7.16
N LYS A 69 8.92 -4.55 -8.07
CA LYS A 69 9.10 -4.31 -9.50
C LYS A 69 7.80 -4.68 -10.21
N LEU A 70 7.20 -3.69 -10.83
CA LEU A 70 5.91 -3.82 -11.50
C LEU A 70 6.05 -4.50 -12.87
N PRO A 71 4.94 -5.02 -13.45
CA PRO A 71 4.93 -5.51 -14.82
C PRO A 71 5.53 -4.48 -15.79
N ASN A 72 6.45 -4.93 -16.65
CA ASN A 72 7.27 -4.05 -17.51
C ASN A 72 6.80 -3.98 -18.97
N LYS A 73 5.62 -4.52 -19.25
CA LYS A 73 4.95 -4.49 -20.56
C LYS A 73 3.56 -3.89 -20.41
N ASP A 74 2.77 -3.90 -21.47
CA ASP A 74 1.35 -3.58 -21.39
C ASP A 74 0.71 -4.37 -20.24
N SER A 75 0.22 -3.62 -19.25
CA SER A 75 -0.37 -4.09 -18.01
C SER A 75 -1.67 -3.36 -17.74
N ALA A 76 -2.29 -2.78 -18.78
CA ALA A 76 -3.60 -2.17 -18.62
C ALA A 76 -4.58 -3.18 -18.03
N GLY A 77 -5.42 -2.73 -17.10
CA GLY A 77 -6.33 -3.56 -16.33
C GLY A 77 -5.69 -4.36 -15.18
N VAL A 78 -4.37 -4.48 -15.11
CA VAL A 78 -3.67 -5.24 -14.05
C VAL A 78 -3.39 -4.34 -12.85
N ILE A 79 -3.70 -4.84 -11.65
CA ILE A 79 -3.41 -4.16 -10.38
C ILE A 79 -2.37 -4.97 -9.61
N THR A 80 -1.26 -4.31 -9.24
CA THR A 80 -0.37 -4.80 -8.17
C THR A 80 -0.69 -4.02 -6.90
N ALA A 81 -1.08 -4.69 -5.82
CA ALA A 81 -1.42 -4.04 -4.57
C ALA A 81 -0.43 -4.41 -3.45
N PHE A 82 -0.09 -3.43 -2.62
CA PHE A 82 0.57 -3.59 -1.33
C PHE A 82 -0.25 -2.82 -0.30
N TYR A 83 -0.87 -3.53 0.63
CA TYR A 83 -1.82 -2.92 1.54
C TYR A 83 -1.73 -3.49 2.95
N LEU A 84 -2.31 -2.78 3.90
CA LEU A 84 -2.50 -3.28 5.25
C LEU A 84 -3.98 -3.36 5.53
N ARG A 85 -4.46 -4.48 6.04
CA ARG A 85 -5.89 -4.67 6.30
C ARG A 85 -6.13 -5.36 7.64
N SER A 86 -7.10 -4.84 8.39
CA SER A 86 -7.57 -5.47 9.62
C SER A 86 -8.63 -6.52 9.33
N LYS A 87 -8.86 -7.43 10.27
CA LYS A 87 -9.65 -8.65 10.03
C LYS A 87 -11.13 -8.41 9.72
N SER A 88 -11.71 -7.31 10.22
CA SER A 88 -13.16 -7.11 10.18
C SER A 88 -13.66 -6.78 8.78
N ASN A 89 -14.42 -7.67 8.14
CA ASN A 89 -14.94 -7.38 6.79
C ASN A 89 -15.79 -6.10 6.71
N ARG A 90 -16.60 -5.80 7.73
CA ARG A 90 -17.52 -4.65 7.71
C ARG A 90 -16.91 -3.35 8.25
N TYR A 91 -16.01 -3.48 9.22
CA TYR A 91 -15.50 -2.36 10.00
C TYR A 91 -13.96 -2.32 9.96
N HIS A 92 -13.36 -2.75 8.87
CA HIS A 92 -11.90 -2.80 8.75
C HIS A 92 -11.31 -1.39 8.71
N ASP A 93 -10.15 -1.27 9.33
CA ASP A 93 -9.13 -0.33 8.92
C ASP A 93 -8.32 -0.96 7.78
N GLU A 94 -7.95 -0.13 6.79
CA GLU A 94 -7.14 -0.53 5.65
C GLU A 94 -6.32 0.63 5.09
N LEU A 95 -5.13 0.33 4.57
CA LEU A 95 -4.20 1.30 3.98
C LEU A 95 -3.67 0.73 2.67
N ASP A 96 -3.98 1.40 1.56
CA ASP A 96 -3.78 0.84 0.23
C ASP A 96 -2.67 1.53 -0.55
N PHE A 97 -1.89 0.74 -1.27
CA PHE A 97 -1.02 1.16 -2.37
C PHE A 97 -1.33 0.27 -3.57
N GLU A 98 -2.08 0.79 -4.52
CA GLU A 98 -2.51 0.08 -5.71
C GLU A 98 -1.81 0.68 -6.93
N PHE A 99 -0.95 -0.10 -7.56
CA PHE A 99 -0.30 0.25 -8.82
C PHE A 99 -1.21 -0.20 -9.96
N LEU A 100 -1.87 0.79 -10.57
CA LEU A 100 -2.78 0.59 -11.69
C LEU A 100 -1.96 0.57 -12.98
N GLY A 101 -1.87 -0.62 -13.58
CA GLY A 101 -1.12 -0.82 -14.81
C GLY A 101 -1.70 -0.03 -15.98
N ASN A 102 -0.90 0.09 -17.03
CA ASN A 102 -1.23 0.89 -18.20
C ASN A 102 -0.68 0.25 -19.47
N LYS A 103 -1.06 0.78 -20.64
CA LYS A 103 -0.48 0.40 -21.91
C LYS A 103 1.02 0.65 -21.91
N GLU A 104 1.76 -0.15 -22.68
CA GLU A 104 3.20 0.02 -22.82
C GLU A 104 3.56 1.47 -23.22
N GLY A 105 4.55 2.04 -22.54
CA GLY A 105 5.00 3.43 -22.75
C GLY A 105 4.09 4.49 -22.12
N LYS A 106 3.03 4.12 -21.40
CA LYS A 106 2.22 5.05 -20.58
C LYS A 106 2.58 4.94 -19.10
N PRO A 107 2.46 6.04 -18.34
CA PRO A 107 2.79 6.02 -16.93
C PRO A 107 1.84 5.13 -16.15
N ILE A 108 2.38 4.43 -15.15
CA ILE A 108 1.61 3.71 -14.14
C ILE A 108 1.07 4.73 -13.14
N THR A 109 -0.15 4.48 -12.67
CA THR A 109 -0.74 5.25 -11.57
C THR A 109 -0.50 4.52 -10.26
N LEU A 110 -0.02 5.22 -9.24
CA LEU A 110 -0.20 4.79 -7.86
C LEU A 110 -1.46 5.42 -7.30
N GLN A 111 -2.38 4.60 -6.83
CA GLN A 111 -3.51 4.98 -6.00
C GLN A 111 -3.22 4.64 -4.54
N THR A 112 -3.40 5.60 -3.63
CA THR A 112 -3.41 5.34 -2.19
C THR A 112 -4.80 5.57 -1.63
N ASN A 113 -5.25 4.73 -0.69
CA ASN A 113 -6.53 4.89 0.01
C ASN A 113 -6.38 4.60 1.50
N VAL A 114 -7.32 5.11 2.30
CA VAL A 114 -7.36 4.86 3.74
C VAL A 114 -8.79 4.56 4.15
N TYR A 115 -9.02 3.35 4.66
CA TYR A 115 -10.23 2.98 5.37
C TYR A 115 -10.01 3.08 6.87
N ALA A 116 -11.00 3.66 7.55
CA ALA A 116 -11.08 3.63 9.01
C ALA A 116 -12.49 3.19 9.40
N ASN A 117 -12.60 2.11 10.16
CA ASN A 117 -13.86 1.53 10.61
C ASN A 117 -14.87 1.30 9.44
N GLY A 118 -14.38 0.76 8.33
CA GLY A 118 -15.15 0.46 7.12
C GLY A 118 -15.47 1.67 6.24
N LYS A 119 -15.02 2.88 6.59
CA LYS A 119 -15.21 4.09 5.76
C LYS A 119 -13.92 4.44 5.03
N GLY A 120 -13.89 4.27 3.71
CA GLY A 120 -12.81 4.68 2.81
C GLY A 120 -13.06 6.04 2.17
N GLU A 121 -12.98 6.08 0.83
CA GLU A 121 -13.22 7.25 -0.02
C GLU A 121 -12.19 8.37 0.13
N ARG A 122 -10.94 7.97 0.38
CA ARG A 122 -9.80 8.87 0.61
C ARG A 122 -8.71 8.65 -0.43
N GLU A 123 -9.12 8.39 -1.66
CA GLU A 123 -8.21 8.05 -2.74
C GLU A 123 -7.38 9.28 -3.16
N GLN A 124 -6.08 9.06 -3.33
CA GLN A 124 -5.15 10.00 -3.97
C GLN A 124 -4.42 9.27 -5.08
N ARG A 125 -4.24 9.90 -6.24
CA ARG A 125 -3.58 9.28 -7.40
C ARG A 125 -2.41 10.08 -7.90
N PHE A 126 -1.31 9.37 -8.16
CA PHE A 126 -0.03 9.92 -8.58
C PHE A 126 0.48 9.18 -9.83
N TYR A 127 1.15 9.88 -10.73
CA TYR A 127 2.01 9.20 -11.71
C TYR A 127 3.32 8.76 -11.07
N VAL A 128 3.75 7.53 -11.36
CA VAL A 128 4.94 6.93 -10.75
C VAL A 128 6.18 7.17 -11.62
N ASP A 129 6.89 8.28 -11.36
CA ASP A 129 8.24 8.51 -11.90
C ASP A 129 9.30 8.65 -10.78
N ASP A 130 8.87 8.81 -9.52
CA ASP A 130 9.69 9.05 -8.32
C ASP A 130 8.91 8.68 -7.04
N ILE A 131 9.53 8.83 -5.85
CA ILE A 131 8.98 8.50 -4.52
C ILE A 131 7.61 9.18 -4.25
N PRO A 132 6.49 8.47 -4.34
CA PRO A 132 5.20 9.00 -3.92
C PRO A 132 5.12 8.97 -2.39
N ILE A 133 4.69 10.08 -1.80
CA ILE A 133 4.54 10.21 -0.34
C ILE A 133 3.12 10.68 -0.07
N THR A 134 2.35 9.87 0.66
CA THR A 134 1.06 10.25 1.23
C THR A 134 1.18 10.26 2.75
N VAL A 135 0.62 11.26 3.42
CA VAL A 135 0.61 11.32 4.89
C VAL A 135 -0.82 11.48 5.39
N PHE A 136 -1.32 10.45 6.07
CA PHE A 136 -2.60 10.49 6.77
C PHE A 136 -2.39 10.74 8.26
N LYS A 137 -2.84 11.91 8.74
CA LYS A 137 -2.65 12.33 10.14
C LYS A 137 -3.79 11.83 11.01
N ASN A 138 -3.46 11.45 12.25
CA ASN A 138 -4.47 11.19 13.26
C ASN A 138 -5.13 12.49 13.72
N THR A 139 -6.34 12.72 13.23
CA THR A 139 -7.18 13.89 13.50
C THR A 139 -8.44 13.51 14.29
N THR A 140 -8.38 12.45 15.09
CA THR A 140 -9.50 11.99 15.95
C THR A 140 -10.04 13.08 16.89
N LYS A 141 -9.21 14.06 17.28
CA LYS A 141 -9.63 15.22 18.08
C LYS A 141 -10.69 16.10 17.41
N ILE A 142 -10.79 16.07 16.08
CA ILE A 142 -11.82 16.76 15.30
C ILE A 142 -12.87 15.78 14.73
N GLY A 143 -12.97 14.58 15.30
CA GLY A 143 -14.01 13.59 14.98
C GLY A 143 -13.73 12.71 13.75
N VAL A 144 -12.57 12.85 13.11
CA VAL A 144 -12.20 12.01 11.96
C VAL A 144 -11.66 10.67 12.46
N MET A 145 -12.24 9.57 11.99
CA MET A 145 -11.78 8.23 12.33
C MET A 145 -10.38 7.96 11.78
N TYR A 146 -9.63 7.12 12.49
CA TYR A 146 -8.25 6.81 12.20
C TYR A 146 -7.99 5.31 12.38
N PRO A 147 -7.13 4.67 11.56
CA PRO A 147 -6.74 3.28 11.75
C PRO A 147 -6.20 3.01 13.16
N THR A 148 -6.79 2.04 13.86
CA THR A 148 -6.42 1.67 15.23
C THR A 148 -6.37 0.15 15.46
N GLN A 149 -7.02 -0.61 14.58
CA GLN A 149 -7.02 -2.06 14.61
C GLN A 149 -5.68 -2.63 14.12
N ALA A 150 -5.32 -3.80 14.63
CA ALA A 150 -4.16 -4.51 14.14
C ALA A 150 -4.39 -4.98 12.69
N MET A 151 -3.39 -4.82 11.83
CA MET A 151 -3.49 -5.12 10.41
C MET A 151 -2.48 -6.17 9.97
N LYS A 152 -2.86 -7.02 9.02
CA LYS A 152 -1.91 -7.81 8.26
C LYS A 152 -1.38 -6.96 7.10
N ILE A 153 -0.12 -7.17 6.76
CA ILE A 153 0.46 -6.74 5.49
C ILE A 153 0.02 -7.73 4.43
N GLU A 154 -0.50 -7.26 3.31
CA GLU A 154 -1.00 -8.08 2.20
C GLU A 154 -0.46 -7.53 0.87
N VAL A 155 -0.25 -8.45 -0.07
CA VAL A 155 0.18 -8.17 -1.45
C VAL A 155 -0.64 -9.02 -2.40
N SER A 156 -1.03 -8.43 -3.53
CA SER A 156 -1.72 -9.18 -4.58
C SER A 156 -1.38 -8.65 -5.98
N LEU A 157 -1.53 -9.53 -6.96
CA LEU A 157 -1.54 -9.22 -8.38
C LEU A 157 -2.83 -9.78 -8.96
N TRP A 158 -3.70 -8.90 -9.49
CA TRP A 158 -5.05 -9.29 -9.89
C TRP A 158 -5.61 -8.40 -11.02
N ASP A 159 -6.70 -8.89 -11.64
CA ASP A 159 -7.36 -8.23 -12.78
C ASP A 159 -8.42 -7.24 -12.29
N GLY A 160 -8.12 -5.95 -12.44
CA GLY A 160 -8.97 -4.82 -12.12
C GLY A 160 -9.60 -4.17 -13.36
N ASP A 161 -9.70 -4.88 -14.48
CA ASP A 161 -10.31 -4.48 -15.77
C ASP A 161 -11.46 -3.47 -15.66
N SER A 162 -12.35 -3.67 -14.70
CA SER A 162 -13.59 -2.90 -14.56
C SER A 162 -13.34 -1.42 -14.22
N TRP A 163 -12.16 -1.05 -13.70
CA TRP A 163 -11.86 0.33 -13.30
C TRP A 163 -10.38 0.75 -13.36
N ALA A 164 -9.42 -0.19 -13.39
CA ALA A 164 -8.00 0.11 -13.14
C ALA A 164 -7.38 1.12 -14.11
N THR A 165 -7.61 0.95 -15.42
CA THR A 165 -7.00 1.80 -16.46
C THR A 165 -8.06 2.61 -17.17
N ASP A 166 -7.90 3.93 -17.23
CA ASP A 166 -8.84 4.87 -17.84
C ASP A 166 -10.28 4.75 -17.32
N GLY A 167 -10.43 4.44 -16.02
CA GLY A 167 -11.74 4.17 -15.42
C GLY A 167 -12.40 2.90 -15.95
N GLY A 168 -11.60 1.93 -16.39
CA GLY A 168 -12.05 0.65 -16.95
C GLY A 168 -12.30 0.66 -18.45
N GLN A 169 -12.02 1.76 -19.16
CA GLN A 169 -12.17 1.82 -20.61
C GLN A 169 -11.09 1.00 -21.34
N THR A 170 -9.88 0.95 -20.80
CA THR A 170 -8.81 0.12 -21.34
C THR A 170 -8.78 -1.22 -20.62
N LYS A 171 -9.01 -2.29 -21.38
CA LYS A 171 -9.16 -3.67 -20.88
C LYS A 171 -7.84 -4.43 -20.85
N THR A 172 -7.79 -5.48 -20.03
CA THR A 172 -6.64 -6.37 -19.91
C THR A 172 -6.37 -7.09 -21.24
N ASN A 173 -5.20 -6.85 -21.83
CA ASN A 173 -4.76 -7.57 -23.01
C ASN A 173 -4.12 -8.90 -22.61
N TRP A 174 -4.93 -9.94 -22.49
CA TRP A 174 -4.46 -11.27 -22.09
C TRP A 174 -3.47 -11.95 -23.05
N SER A 175 -3.23 -11.41 -24.24
CA SER A 175 -2.12 -11.89 -25.10
C SER A 175 -0.74 -11.51 -24.55
N CYS A 176 -0.69 -10.54 -23.63
CA CYS A 176 0.52 -10.13 -22.90
C CYS A 176 0.78 -10.97 -21.64
N ALA A 177 -0.14 -11.86 -21.26
CA ALA A 177 0.04 -12.74 -20.11
C ALA A 177 1.19 -13.76 -20.35
N PRO A 178 1.89 -14.23 -19.29
CA PRO A 178 1.66 -13.87 -17.89
C PRO A 178 2.19 -12.47 -17.56
N PHE A 179 1.41 -11.73 -16.77
CA PHE A 179 1.87 -10.48 -16.16
C PHE A 179 2.65 -10.83 -14.89
N THR A 180 3.82 -10.24 -14.68
CA THR A 180 4.70 -10.60 -13.56
C THR A 180 5.04 -9.39 -12.71
N ALA A 181 4.94 -9.53 -11.38
CA ALA A 181 5.44 -8.54 -10.41
C ALA A 181 6.44 -9.21 -9.47
N ASP A 182 7.57 -8.56 -9.22
CA ASP A 182 8.64 -9.08 -8.36
C ASP A 182 8.68 -8.35 -7.01
N PHE A 183 8.96 -9.10 -5.96
CA PHE A 183 8.97 -8.64 -4.57
C PHE A 183 10.23 -9.09 -3.85
N GLN A 184 10.82 -8.17 -3.08
CA GLN A 184 11.95 -8.42 -2.17
C GLN A 184 11.80 -7.55 -0.91
N GLY A 185 12.69 -7.73 0.06
CA GLY A 185 12.70 -6.91 1.29
C GLY A 185 11.64 -7.35 2.30
N PHE A 186 11.52 -8.66 2.54
CA PHE A 186 10.47 -9.26 3.40
C PHE A 186 10.65 -9.03 4.91
N ASN A 187 11.57 -8.14 5.33
CA ASN A 187 11.78 -7.84 6.74
C ASN A 187 10.69 -6.90 7.27
N VAL A 188 10.04 -7.32 8.35
CA VAL A 188 8.99 -6.53 8.99
C VAL A 188 9.52 -5.85 10.25
N ASN A 189 9.41 -4.52 10.32
CA ASN A 189 9.74 -3.76 11.52
C ASN A 189 8.45 -3.25 12.17
N GLY A 190 7.76 -4.12 12.91
CA GLY A 190 6.44 -3.80 13.48
C GLY A 190 6.22 -4.41 14.86
N CYS A 191 5.31 -3.79 15.61
CA CYS A 191 4.78 -4.34 16.86
C CYS A 191 3.73 -5.41 16.52
N ALA A 192 4.13 -6.67 16.57
CA ALA A 192 3.22 -7.79 16.38
C ALA A 192 2.27 -7.90 17.58
N THR A 193 1.00 -8.19 17.32
CA THR A 193 -0.02 -8.37 18.36
C THR A 193 -0.82 -9.65 18.15
N ALA A 194 -1.07 -10.36 19.25
CA ALA A 194 -2.01 -11.48 19.28
C ALA A 194 -3.46 -11.00 19.40
N ASP A 195 -3.68 -9.81 19.98
CA ASP A 195 -4.98 -9.17 20.07
C ASP A 195 -5.24 -8.35 18.80
N GLN A 196 -6.20 -8.81 18.01
CA GLN A 196 -6.55 -8.22 16.71
C GLN A 196 -7.37 -6.94 16.85
N TYR A 197 -7.88 -6.65 18.05
CA TYR A 197 -8.77 -5.52 18.33
C TYR A 197 -8.11 -4.42 19.16
N SER A 198 -6.99 -4.73 19.83
CA SER A 198 -6.25 -3.78 20.66
C SER A 198 -4.79 -3.67 20.25
N SER A 199 -4.37 -2.44 19.94
CA SER A 199 -2.99 -2.09 19.60
C SER A 199 -2.28 -1.34 20.74
N ASN A 200 -2.83 -1.32 21.96
CA ASN A 200 -2.35 -0.46 23.05
C ASN A 200 -0.88 -0.70 23.41
N ALA A 201 -0.44 -1.96 23.41
CA ALA A 201 0.96 -2.31 23.67
C ALA A 201 1.92 -1.73 22.60
N CYS A 202 1.41 -1.48 21.39
CA CYS A 202 2.17 -0.94 20.27
C CYS A 202 2.35 0.59 20.31
N TYR A 203 1.85 1.25 21.35
CA TYR A 203 2.04 2.68 21.62
C TYR A 203 3.22 2.98 22.55
N ALA A 204 3.91 1.94 23.01
CA ALA A 204 5.07 2.08 23.89
C ALA A 204 6.20 2.89 23.22
N SER A 205 6.93 3.67 24.03
CA SER A 205 7.95 4.62 23.55
C SER A 205 9.29 3.99 23.19
N ASP A 206 9.46 2.71 23.48
CA ASP A 206 10.60 1.87 23.09
C ASP A 206 10.65 1.62 21.58
N TYR A 207 9.49 1.59 20.91
CA TYR A 207 9.43 1.58 19.45
C TYR A 207 9.95 2.90 18.87
N TRP A 208 10.96 2.81 17.99
CA TRP A 208 11.62 3.99 17.46
C TRP A 208 10.66 4.93 16.73
N TRP A 209 9.65 4.41 16.02
CA TRP A 209 8.65 5.22 15.30
C TRP A 209 7.69 5.97 16.23
N ASN A 210 7.59 5.58 17.50
CA ASN A 210 6.80 6.29 18.51
C ASN A 210 7.55 7.48 19.12
N GLN A 211 8.85 7.65 18.83
CA GLN A 211 9.60 8.80 19.30
C GLN A 211 9.11 10.11 18.66
N SER A 212 9.15 11.20 19.45
CA SER A 212 8.60 12.51 19.07
C SER A 212 9.13 13.06 17.74
N LYS A 213 10.37 12.71 17.36
CA LYS A 213 10.97 13.08 16.07
C LYS A 213 10.22 12.54 14.84
N TYR A 214 9.43 11.47 14.98
CA TYR A 214 8.67 10.85 13.89
C TYR A 214 7.18 11.23 13.89
N TRP A 215 6.72 12.04 14.84
CA TRP A 215 5.32 12.47 14.91
C TRP A 215 4.93 13.45 13.80
N LYS A 216 5.91 14.02 13.10
CA LYS A 216 5.72 14.92 11.97
C LYS A 216 6.87 14.77 10.97
N LEU A 217 6.59 15.09 9.71
CA LEU A 217 7.63 15.26 8.71
C LEU A 217 8.62 16.34 9.15
N GLY A 218 9.91 16.05 9.04
CA GLY A 218 10.95 17.07 9.11
C GLY A 218 10.83 18.06 7.96
N ARG A 219 11.44 19.25 8.06
CA ARG A 219 11.33 20.32 7.06
C ARG A 219 11.66 19.86 5.63
N LYS A 220 12.77 19.12 5.46
CA LYS A 220 13.19 18.58 4.15
C LYS A 220 12.21 17.53 3.61
N GLN A 221 11.70 16.65 4.47
CA GLN A 221 10.70 15.63 4.08
C GLN A 221 9.39 16.29 3.64
N ARG A 222 8.95 17.33 4.37
CA ARG A 222 7.76 18.11 4.03
C ARG A 222 7.91 18.82 2.68
N GLN A 223 9.06 19.43 2.41
CA GLN A 223 9.32 20.05 1.10
C GLN A 223 9.27 19.03 -0.04
N LYS A 224 9.86 17.85 0.13
CA LYS A 224 9.78 16.77 -0.87
C LYS A 224 8.35 16.29 -1.06
N TYR A 225 7.60 16.09 0.02
CA TYR A 225 6.19 15.74 -0.01
C TYR A 225 5.36 16.76 -0.81
N GLU A 226 5.53 18.05 -0.54
CA GLU A 226 4.85 19.14 -1.25
C GLU A 226 5.24 19.19 -2.73
N GLN A 227 6.52 18.99 -3.06
CA GLN A 227 7.00 18.93 -4.44
C GLN A 227 6.39 17.77 -5.23
N VAL A 228 6.36 16.57 -4.64
CA VAL A 228 5.77 15.37 -5.26
C VAL A 228 4.29 15.58 -5.50
N ARG A 229 3.56 16.09 -4.50
CA ARG A 229 2.13 16.37 -4.65
C ARG A 229 1.87 17.38 -5.76
N ASN A 230 2.58 18.50 -5.78
CA ASN A 230 2.36 19.54 -6.78
C ASN A 230 2.72 19.09 -8.21
N LYS A 231 3.65 18.14 -8.36
CA LYS A 231 4.14 17.70 -9.67
C LYS A 231 3.40 16.48 -10.22
N TYR A 232 3.11 15.50 -9.37
CA TYR A 232 2.69 14.16 -9.82
C TYR A 232 1.27 13.78 -9.41
N MET A 233 0.68 14.46 -8.42
CA MET A 233 -0.69 14.17 -7.99
C MET A 233 -1.69 14.78 -8.97
N TYR A 234 -2.56 13.95 -9.53
CA TYR A 234 -3.57 14.40 -10.50
C TYR A 234 -5.00 14.16 -10.01
N TYR A 235 -5.17 13.42 -8.91
CA TYR A 235 -6.45 13.25 -8.23
C TYR A 235 -6.23 13.29 -6.71
N ASP A 236 -7.05 14.07 -6.01
CA ASP A 236 -7.12 14.13 -4.56
C ASP A 236 -8.59 14.24 -4.14
N TYR A 237 -9.08 13.29 -3.34
CA TYR A 237 -10.45 13.31 -2.81
C TYR A 237 -10.78 14.60 -2.04
N CYS A 238 -9.78 15.29 -1.49
CA CYS A 238 -9.97 16.57 -0.81
C CYS A 238 -10.50 17.70 -1.73
N ASP A 239 -10.21 17.58 -3.03
CA ASP A 239 -10.56 18.56 -4.07
C ASP A 239 -11.75 18.12 -4.94
N ASP A 240 -12.16 16.86 -4.85
CA ASP A 240 -13.28 16.28 -5.59
C ASP A 240 -14.64 16.76 -5.03
N ARG A 241 -15.19 17.82 -5.64
CA ARG A 241 -16.46 18.43 -5.20
C ARG A 241 -17.70 17.67 -5.66
N ASP A 242 -17.58 16.85 -6.70
CA ASP A 242 -18.70 16.03 -7.16
C ASP A 242 -18.95 14.89 -6.16
N ARG A 243 -17.87 14.28 -5.66
CA ARG A 243 -17.95 13.24 -4.62
C ARG A 243 -18.11 13.80 -3.21
N HIS A 244 -17.41 14.90 -2.90
CA HIS A 244 -17.42 15.56 -1.59
C HIS A 244 -17.85 17.03 -1.71
N PRO A 245 -19.17 17.30 -1.81
CA PRO A 245 -19.70 18.67 -1.88
C PRO A 245 -19.28 19.54 -0.69
N ILE A 246 -19.06 18.91 0.47
CA ILE A 246 -18.46 19.53 1.66
C ILE A 246 -17.05 18.96 1.82
N VAL A 247 -16.06 19.84 1.98
CA VAL A 247 -14.65 19.46 2.21
C VAL A 247 -14.57 18.50 3.40
N PRO A 248 -13.98 17.31 3.25
CA PRO A 248 -13.77 16.41 4.37
C PRO A 248 -12.93 17.10 5.47
N PRO A 249 -13.30 17.00 6.77
CA PRO A 249 -12.61 17.73 7.84
C PRO A 249 -11.10 17.44 7.97
N VAL A 250 -10.63 16.30 7.48
CA VAL A 250 -9.21 15.92 7.47
C VAL A 250 -8.38 16.68 6.43
N CYS A 251 -9.05 17.31 5.45
CA CYS A 251 -8.45 18.07 4.37
C CYS A 251 -8.30 19.57 4.68
N ILE A 252 -8.82 20.03 5.82
CA ILE A 252 -8.77 21.41 6.31
C ILE A 252 -7.57 21.58 7.24
#